data_AF-A0AAN4RLS2-F1
#
_entry.id   AF-A0AAN4RLS2-F1
#
_cell.length_a   1.000
_cell.length_b   1.000
_cell.length_c   1.000
_cell.angle_alpha   90.00
_cell.angle_beta   90.00
_cell.angle_gamma   90.00
#
_symmetry.space_group_name_H-M   'P 1'
#
loop_
_entity.id
_entity.type
_entity.pdbx_description
1 polymer ?
#
loop_
_entity_poly.entity_id
_entity_poly.type
_entity_poly.pdbx_seq_one_letter_code
_entity_poly.pdbx_strand_id
1 'polypeptide(L)'
;MGKLNYPFKILLSTHLMYMVGFHQCFVIESKWDSIVDFIVDSLKLGNKMVSFNEIFIYGFNSGSKKFLIGDNLSDGKYVQTECTLEEIVQGYNAIKVNNHFFLNIHLLSKKEEEEYTLNLPQIIMSIENYLNSVIALDVSFKEKTLFGQNAILFSVDKIIKDENKLIDKRAFLLFLEHKKLMLSRINYLIHENGLKCKHVLESYENIVRRFEIIKNRTLKYNVTKNQKLLFRIRDQILDGLYEEKFILDEMMKLISK
;
A
#
# COMPACT_ATOMS: atom_id res chain seq x y z
N MET A 1 16.31 28.44 -23.23
CA MET A 1 14.97 27.91 -22.94
C MET A 1 15.12 26.48 -22.42
N GLY A 2 15.12 26.30 -21.10
CA GLY A 2 15.41 25.03 -20.45
C GLY A 2 14.22 24.07 -20.50
N LYS A 3 14.47 22.84 -20.96
CA LYS A 3 13.54 21.71 -20.84
C LYS A 3 13.63 21.17 -19.41
N LEU A 4 12.56 21.31 -18.63
CA LEU A 4 12.40 20.67 -17.32
C LEU A 4 11.89 19.23 -17.54
N ASN A 5 12.80 18.26 -17.45
CA ASN A 5 12.48 16.85 -17.27
C ASN A 5 12.29 16.58 -15.77
N TYR A 6 11.12 16.04 -15.38
CA TYR A 6 10.81 15.71 -13.99
C TYR A 6 10.75 14.18 -13.78
N PRO A 7 11.49 13.58 -12.82
CA PRO A 7 11.53 12.15 -12.60
C PRO A 7 10.40 11.63 -11.66
N PHE A 8 10.31 10.29 -11.59
CA PHE A 8 9.23 9.44 -11.06
C PHE A 8 9.11 9.36 -9.52
N LYS A 9 7.94 8.88 -9.03
CA LYS A 9 7.41 9.09 -7.66
C LYS A 9 6.69 7.83 -7.14
N ILE A 10 7.09 7.26 -5.99
CA ILE A 10 6.45 6.07 -5.36
C ILE A 10 6.53 6.17 -3.82
N LEU A 11 5.40 5.99 -3.13
CA LEU A 11 5.29 5.76 -1.69
C LEU A 11 4.72 4.36 -1.45
N LEU A 12 5.21 3.63 -0.44
CA LEU A 12 4.55 2.45 0.11
C LEU A 12 4.40 2.64 1.62
N SER A 13 3.16 2.77 2.08
CA SER A 13 2.79 2.36 3.43
C SER A 13 2.43 0.88 3.33
N THR A 14 3.31 0.04 3.86
CA THR A 14 3.02 -1.35 4.15
C THR A 14 3.51 -1.58 5.57
N HIS A 15 2.62 -1.47 6.56
CA HIS A 15 2.33 -2.48 7.59
C HIS A 15 1.51 -1.85 8.74
N LEU A 16 0.61 -2.67 9.32
CA LEU A 16 -0.28 -2.42 10.47
C LEU A 16 -1.49 -1.49 10.26
N MET A 17 -2.45 -1.97 9.46
CA MET A 17 -3.87 -1.67 9.74
C MET A 17 -4.73 -2.92 9.51
N TYR A 18 -4.26 -4.07 10.02
CA TYR A 18 -5.08 -5.27 10.16
C TYR A 18 -5.95 -5.08 11.40
N MET A 19 -7.16 -4.55 11.23
CA MET A 19 -8.37 -4.78 12.07
C MET A 19 -9.45 -3.72 11.86
N VAL A 20 -9.18 -2.59 11.19
CA VAL A 20 -10.22 -1.58 10.92
C VAL A 20 -10.11 -1.06 9.49
N GLY A 21 -10.94 -1.60 8.60
CA GLY A 21 -11.61 -0.87 7.51
C GLY A 21 -10.86 -0.04 6.47
N PHE A 22 -9.53 0.16 6.49
CA PHE A 22 -8.93 1.22 5.67
C PHE A 22 -7.59 0.82 5.07
N HIS A 23 -7.58 0.48 3.78
CA HIS A 23 -6.36 0.46 2.97
C HIS A 23 -6.63 1.25 1.68
N GLN A 24 -5.97 2.39 1.55
CA GLN A 24 -5.87 3.15 0.30
C GLN A 24 -4.44 3.00 -0.22
N CYS A 25 -4.28 2.79 -1.53
CA CYS A 25 -2.98 2.92 -2.18
C CYS A 25 -2.70 4.41 -2.40
N PHE A 26 -1.61 4.91 -1.84
CA PHE A 26 -1.18 6.30 -1.99
C PHE A 26 0.11 6.38 -2.83
N VAL A 27 0.23 7.41 -3.66
CA VAL A 27 1.46 7.74 -4.39
C VAL A 27 1.85 9.17 -4.02
N ILE A 28 3.00 9.35 -3.34
CA ILE A 28 3.56 10.66 -2.95
C ILE A 28 4.83 10.97 -3.76
N GLU A 29 5.07 12.25 -4.02
CA GLU A 29 6.24 12.73 -4.76
C GLU A 29 7.54 12.66 -3.93
N SER A 30 8.61 12.03 -4.45
CA SER A 30 9.89 11.81 -3.74
C SER A 30 11.10 12.27 -4.57
N LYS A 31 12.25 12.51 -3.92
CA LYS A 31 13.54 12.92 -4.52
C LYS A 31 14.39 11.78 -5.10
N TRP A 32 13.91 10.54 -5.03
CA TRP A 32 14.66 9.33 -5.38
C TRP A 32 14.14 8.67 -6.65
N ASP A 33 15.05 8.23 -7.53
CA ASP A 33 14.72 7.70 -8.85
C ASP A 33 14.14 6.27 -8.83
N SER A 34 14.42 5.47 -7.80
CA SER A 34 13.78 4.17 -7.58
C SER A 34 13.91 3.76 -6.13
N ILE A 35 13.16 2.74 -5.67
CA ILE A 35 13.47 2.16 -4.36
C ILE A 35 14.80 1.45 -4.32
N VAL A 36 15.26 0.98 -5.48
CA VAL A 36 16.57 0.35 -5.52
C VAL A 36 17.59 1.43 -5.24
N ASP A 37 17.42 2.66 -5.72
CA ASP A 37 18.29 3.78 -5.34
C ASP A 37 18.08 4.21 -3.88
N PHE A 38 16.86 4.20 -3.35
CA PHE A 38 16.62 4.46 -1.92
C PHE A 38 17.23 3.38 -1.01
N ILE A 39 17.04 2.09 -1.31
CA ILE A 39 17.59 0.96 -0.56
C ILE A 39 19.08 0.85 -0.80
N VAL A 40 19.57 0.99 -2.03
CA VAL A 40 20.98 0.92 -2.37
C VAL A 40 21.74 2.13 -1.84
N ASP A 41 21.16 3.34 -1.81
CA ASP A 41 21.74 4.46 -1.06
C ASP A 41 21.64 4.23 0.46
N SER A 42 20.51 3.73 0.98
CA SER A 42 20.39 3.42 2.43
C SER A 42 21.33 2.29 2.88
N LEU A 43 21.66 1.34 1.99
CA LEU A 43 22.56 0.21 2.24
C LEU A 43 24.03 0.51 1.89
N LYS A 44 24.31 1.38 0.90
CA LYS A 44 25.68 1.82 0.54
C LYS A 44 26.16 2.97 1.42
N LEU A 45 25.27 3.82 1.92
CA LEU A 45 25.59 4.98 2.75
C LEU A 45 25.41 4.64 4.22
N GLY A 46 26.20 3.70 4.74
CA GLY A 46 26.22 3.31 6.15
C GLY A 46 26.51 4.44 7.17
N ASN A 47 26.28 5.73 6.86
CA ASN A 47 26.13 6.81 7.84
C ASN A 47 25.65 8.19 7.31
N LYS A 48 24.98 8.36 6.14
CA LYS A 48 24.74 9.74 5.63
C LYS A 48 23.36 10.18 5.10
N MET A 49 22.35 9.32 4.96
CA MET A 49 20.99 9.82 4.74
C MET A 49 19.96 9.11 5.60
N VAL A 50 19.39 9.87 6.54
CA VAL A 50 18.31 9.47 7.45
C VAL A 50 17.06 9.22 6.63
N SER A 51 16.70 7.95 6.44
CA SER A 51 15.31 7.58 6.17
C SER A 51 14.61 7.43 7.51
N PHE A 52 13.50 8.12 7.71
CA PHE A 52 12.62 7.88 8.84
C PHE A 52 11.71 6.70 8.49
N ASN A 53 11.42 5.85 9.47
CA ASN A 53 10.52 4.71 9.34
C ASN A 53 9.51 4.72 10.49
N GLU A 54 8.32 4.19 10.24
CA GLU A 54 7.33 3.94 11.28
C GLU A 54 7.76 2.71 12.09
N ILE A 55 7.73 2.79 13.42
CA ILE A 55 8.06 1.68 14.30
C ILE A 55 6.81 1.24 15.06
N PHE A 56 6.65 -0.08 15.26
CA PHE A 56 5.56 -0.59 16.09
C PHE A 56 6.04 -0.84 17.52
N ILE A 57 5.58 -0.01 18.46
CA ILE A 57 5.84 -0.18 19.89
C ILE A 57 4.72 -1.06 20.46
N TYR A 58 5.05 -2.25 20.94
CA TYR A 58 4.06 -3.22 21.45
C TYR A 58 4.18 -3.50 22.95
N GLY A 59 5.14 -2.90 23.63
CA GLY A 59 5.29 -3.05 25.07
C GLY A 59 6.39 -2.20 25.67
N PHE A 60 6.48 -2.26 27.00
CA PHE A 60 7.51 -1.62 27.78
C PHE A 60 7.96 -2.54 28.90
N ASN A 61 9.26 -2.82 28.96
CA ASN A 61 9.88 -3.60 30.02
C ASN A 61 10.23 -2.67 31.19
N SER A 62 9.48 -2.76 32.28
CA SER A 62 9.65 -1.91 33.45
C SER A 62 10.97 -2.14 34.20
N GLY A 63 11.52 -3.37 34.16
CA GLY A 63 12.78 -3.71 34.81
C GLY A 63 13.98 -3.09 34.12
N SER A 64 14.05 -3.20 32.78
CA SER A 64 15.14 -2.61 31.98
C SER A 64 14.89 -1.18 31.52
N LYS A 65 13.66 -0.65 31.72
CA LYS A 65 13.19 0.65 31.21
C LYS A 65 13.33 0.80 29.70
N LYS A 66 13.03 -0.26 28.96
CA LYS A 66 13.13 -0.30 27.50
C LYS A 66 11.78 -0.54 26.83
N PHE A 67 11.57 0.09 25.69
CA PHE A 67 10.43 -0.19 24.81
C PHE A 67 10.70 -1.45 23.99
N LEU A 68 9.66 -2.26 23.83
CA LEU A 68 9.66 -3.41 22.93
C LEU A 68 9.12 -2.94 21.58
N ILE A 69 9.93 -3.10 20.54
CA ILE A 69 9.61 -2.63 19.20
C ILE A 69 9.68 -3.76 18.17
N GLY A 70 8.79 -3.71 17.17
CA GLY A 70 8.80 -4.60 16.02
C GLY A 70 8.90 -3.80 14.73
N ASP A 71 9.92 -4.07 13.90
CA ASP A 71 10.13 -3.37 12.63
C ASP A 71 11.11 -4.14 11.71
N ASN A 72 11.22 -3.74 10.45
CA ASN A 72 12.08 -4.33 9.42
C ASN A 72 13.55 -3.86 9.49
N LEU A 73 14.19 -3.99 10.65
CA LEU A 73 15.51 -3.38 10.95
C LEU A 73 16.73 -4.20 10.49
N SER A 74 16.59 -5.50 10.23
CA SER A 74 17.72 -6.39 9.91
C SER A 74 17.77 -6.75 8.43
N ASP A 75 18.43 -5.92 7.61
CA ASP A 75 18.46 -6.05 6.14
C ASP A 75 17.05 -6.14 5.52
N GLY A 76 16.08 -5.39 6.09
CA GLY A 76 14.68 -5.41 5.68
C GLY A 76 13.88 -6.63 6.19
N LYS A 77 14.44 -7.45 7.09
CA LYS A 77 13.70 -8.49 7.79
C LYS A 77 13.02 -7.92 9.03
N TYR A 78 11.77 -8.36 9.24
CA TYR A 78 11.03 -8.07 10.45
C TYR A 78 11.71 -8.70 11.66
N VAL A 79 12.03 -7.88 12.65
CA VAL A 79 12.63 -8.29 13.92
C VAL A 79 11.89 -7.64 15.07
N GLN A 80 11.90 -8.34 16.20
CA GLN A 80 11.51 -7.79 17.50
C GLN A 80 12.78 -7.45 18.27
N THR A 81 12.87 -6.22 18.77
CA THR A 81 14.04 -5.73 19.51
C THR A 81 13.60 -4.74 20.60
N GLU A 82 14.55 -4.23 21.36
CA GLU A 82 14.33 -3.24 22.40
C GLU A 82 15.06 -1.93 22.09
N CYS A 83 14.51 -0.79 22.52
CA CYS A 83 15.19 0.51 22.51
C CYS A 83 14.87 1.33 23.75
N THR A 84 15.74 2.28 24.10
CA THR A 84 15.51 3.19 25.24
C THR A 84 14.63 4.37 24.84
N LEU A 85 14.10 5.09 25.85
CA LEU A 85 13.36 6.33 25.61
C LEU A 85 14.23 7.36 24.89
N GLU A 86 15.51 7.46 25.27
CA GLU A 86 16.47 8.39 24.68
C GLU A 86 16.67 8.10 23.19
N GLU A 87 16.78 6.83 22.80
CA GLU A 87 16.92 6.42 21.40
C GLU A 87 15.66 6.79 20.59
N ILE A 88 14.46 6.57 21.14
CA ILE A 88 13.20 6.96 20.48
C ILE A 88 13.14 8.48 20.30
N VAL A 89 13.42 9.25 21.35
CA VAL A 89 13.38 10.72 21.31
C VAL A 89 14.40 11.27 20.33
N GLN A 90 15.60 10.70 20.29
CA GLN A 90 16.63 11.06 19.31
C GLN A 90 16.17 10.77 17.88
N GLY A 91 15.63 9.58 17.63
CA GLY A 91 15.09 9.20 16.33
C GLY A 91 13.96 10.12 15.87
N TYR A 92 13.00 10.39 16.75
CA TYR A 92 11.85 11.27 16.49
C TYR A 92 12.29 12.70 16.15
N ASN A 93 13.19 13.29 16.95
CA ASN A 93 13.68 14.64 16.72
C ASN A 93 14.61 14.78 15.51
N ALA A 94 15.15 13.66 14.99
CA ALA A 94 15.94 13.66 13.76
C ALA A 94 15.07 13.77 12.50
N ILE A 95 13.75 13.56 12.60
CA ILE A 95 12.83 13.62 11.46
C ILE A 95 12.67 15.07 10.99
N LYS A 96 13.14 15.35 9.77
CA LYS A 96 13.02 16.67 9.13
C LYS A 96 12.03 16.59 7.95
N VAL A 97 10.75 16.77 8.25
CA VAL A 97 9.66 16.67 7.28
C VAL A 97 8.76 17.90 7.35
N ASN A 98 8.28 18.36 6.18
CA ASN A 98 7.35 19.48 6.08
C ASN A 98 5.88 19.04 6.24
N ASN A 99 5.63 17.73 6.37
CA ASN A 99 4.32 17.14 6.50
C ASN A 99 4.17 16.54 7.91
N HIS A 100 3.31 17.16 8.72
CA HIS A 100 3.10 16.79 10.13
C HIS A 100 2.51 15.39 10.32
N PHE A 101 1.90 14.82 9.28
CA PHE A 101 1.38 13.45 9.33
C PHE A 101 2.45 12.44 9.81
N PHE A 102 3.68 12.59 9.33
CA PHE A 102 4.81 11.71 9.67
C PHE A 102 5.38 11.92 11.07
N LEU A 103 4.88 12.90 11.83
CA LEU A 103 5.28 13.18 13.20
C LEU A 103 4.24 12.68 14.21
N ASN A 104 3.11 12.12 13.74
CA ASN A 104 2.06 11.67 14.61
C ASN A 104 2.46 10.37 15.32
N ILE A 105 2.16 10.31 16.62
CA ILE A 105 2.22 9.09 17.41
C ILE A 105 0.79 8.59 17.57
N HIS A 106 0.52 7.39 17.06
CA HIS A 106 -0.81 6.80 17.09
C HIS A 106 -0.90 5.76 18.20
N LEU A 107 -1.71 6.05 19.22
CA LEU A 107 -2.11 5.05 20.19
C LEU A 107 -3.31 4.28 19.65
N LEU A 108 -3.12 2.97 19.45
CA LEU A 108 -4.20 2.07 19.11
C LEU A 108 -4.70 1.40 20.39
N SER A 109 -5.95 1.63 20.74
CA SER A 109 -6.63 0.98 21.85
C SER A 109 -7.84 0.22 21.33
N LYS A 110 -8.07 -0.99 21.86
CA LYS A 110 -9.36 -1.65 21.67
C LYS A 110 -10.44 -0.78 22.29
N LYS A 111 -11.49 -0.48 21.53
CA LYS A 111 -12.67 0.17 22.09
C LYS A 111 -13.44 -0.87 22.92
N GLU A 112 -13.77 -0.56 24.17
CA GLU A 112 -14.63 -1.41 24.98
C GLU A 112 -16.08 -1.22 24.53
N GLU A 113 -16.41 -1.79 23.37
CA GLU A 113 -17.78 -1.98 22.93
C GLU A 113 -18.17 -3.42 23.20
N GLU A 114 -19.40 -3.63 23.68
CA GLU A 114 -19.92 -4.97 24.00
C GLU A 114 -20.12 -5.80 22.72
N GLU A 115 -20.45 -5.16 21.59
CA GLU A 115 -20.69 -5.81 20.30
C GLU A 115 -20.15 -4.98 19.13
N TYR A 116 -19.41 -5.63 18.23
CA TYR A 116 -18.99 -5.06 16.96
C TYR A 116 -19.91 -5.58 15.85
N THR A 117 -20.58 -4.65 15.16
CA THR A 117 -21.44 -5.00 14.02
C THR A 117 -20.80 -4.55 12.70
N LEU A 118 -21.11 -5.28 11.63
CA LEU A 118 -20.63 -4.91 10.30
C LEU A 118 -21.39 -3.67 9.78
N ASN A 119 -20.64 -2.62 9.49
CA ASN A 119 -21.18 -1.41 8.86
C ASN A 119 -21.19 -1.56 7.33
N LEU A 120 -22.22 -2.23 6.80
CA LEU A 120 -22.39 -2.42 5.35
C LEU A 120 -22.42 -1.09 4.56
N PRO A 121 -23.13 -0.03 5.00
CA PRO A 121 -23.08 1.27 4.32
C PRO A 121 -21.66 1.82 4.18
N GLN A 122 -20.83 1.71 5.22
CA GLN A 122 -19.44 2.14 5.17
C GLN A 122 -18.60 1.29 4.21
N ILE A 123 -18.84 -0.03 4.16
CA ILE A 123 -18.16 -0.94 3.24
C ILE A 123 -18.51 -0.58 1.79
N ILE A 124 -19.79 -0.40 1.48
CA ILE A 124 -20.26 0.01 0.13
C ILE A 124 -19.59 1.32 -0.26
N MET A 125 -19.68 2.35 0.58
CA MET A 125 -19.06 3.65 0.33
C MET A 125 -17.54 3.53 0.11
N SER A 126 -16.85 2.65 0.85
CA SER A 126 -15.40 2.44 0.69
C SER A 126 -15.06 1.80 -0.68
N ILE A 127 -15.88 0.87 -1.16
CA ILE A 127 -15.73 0.24 -2.48
C ILE A 127 -16.02 1.27 -3.58
N GLU A 128 -17.10 2.05 -3.46
CA GLU A 128 -17.43 3.12 -4.40
C GLU A 128 -16.32 4.16 -4.48
N ASN A 129 -15.77 4.58 -3.34
CA ASN A 129 -14.65 5.52 -3.30
C ASN A 129 -13.40 4.95 -3.99
N TYR A 130 -13.10 3.66 -3.79
CA TYR A 130 -12.00 2.99 -4.47
C TYR A 130 -12.21 2.94 -6.00
N LEU A 131 -13.40 2.53 -6.46
CA LEU A 131 -13.72 2.38 -7.89
C LEU A 131 -13.77 3.72 -8.61
N ASN A 132 -14.32 4.76 -7.95
CA ASN A 132 -14.45 6.09 -8.51
C ASN A 132 -13.25 7.01 -8.18
N SER A 133 -12.26 6.49 -7.47
CA SER A 133 -11.06 7.22 -7.06
C SER A 133 -11.36 8.50 -6.28
N VAL A 134 -12.38 8.43 -5.43
CA VAL A 134 -12.81 9.51 -4.53
C VAL A 134 -12.06 9.39 -3.20
N ILE A 135 -11.76 10.55 -2.62
CA ILE A 135 -11.11 10.65 -1.31
C ILE A 135 -12.06 10.08 -0.26
N ALA A 136 -11.69 8.96 0.37
CA ALA A 136 -12.50 8.38 1.46
C ALA A 136 -12.15 8.95 2.85
N LEU A 137 -11.02 9.62 2.98
CA LEU A 137 -10.51 10.21 4.22
C LEU A 137 -9.71 11.46 3.88
N ASP A 138 -10.01 12.57 4.55
CA ASP A 138 -9.17 13.76 4.51
C ASP A 138 -7.90 13.50 5.33
N VAL A 139 -6.99 12.78 4.71
CA VAL A 139 -5.59 12.75 5.09
C VAL A 139 -5.03 14.07 4.56
N SER A 140 -4.87 15.04 5.45
CA SER A 140 -4.43 16.42 5.18
C SER A 140 -2.99 16.50 4.67
N PHE A 141 -2.71 15.77 3.59
CA PHE A 141 -1.47 15.79 2.86
C PHE A 141 -1.35 17.13 2.15
N LYS A 142 -0.18 17.75 2.29
CA LYS A 142 0.15 18.96 1.52
C LYS A 142 0.33 18.63 0.04
N GLU A 143 0.63 17.37 -0.26
CA GLU A 143 0.87 16.87 -1.60
C GLU A 143 -0.42 16.44 -2.32
N LYS A 144 -0.48 16.70 -3.63
CA LYS A 144 -1.55 16.18 -4.47
C LYS A 144 -1.49 14.66 -4.47
N THR A 145 -2.55 14.04 -3.97
CA THR A 145 -2.64 12.58 -3.80
C THR A 145 -3.65 11.99 -4.77
N LEU A 146 -3.34 10.83 -5.34
CA LEU A 146 -4.27 10.04 -6.15
C LEU A 146 -4.78 8.87 -5.32
N PHE A 147 -6.03 8.50 -5.57
CA PHE A 147 -6.74 7.47 -4.81
C PHE A 147 -7.31 6.41 -5.75
N GLY A 148 -7.70 5.28 -5.17
CA GLY A 148 -8.46 4.24 -5.88
C GLY A 148 -7.74 3.67 -7.11
N GLN A 149 -8.53 3.27 -8.11
CA GLN A 149 -7.99 2.74 -9.35
C GLN A 149 -7.14 3.76 -10.14
N ASN A 150 -7.42 5.07 -10.03
CA ASN A 150 -6.64 6.10 -10.71
C ASN A 150 -5.18 6.16 -10.22
N ALA A 151 -4.90 5.82 -8.95
CA ALA A 151 -3.53 5.71 -8.46
C ALA A 151 -2.75 4.59 -9.17
N ILE A 152 -3.41 3.47 -9.43
CA ILE A 152 -2.83 2.32 -10.17
C ILE A 152 -2.61 2.72 -11.64
N LEU A 153 -3.62 3.30 -12.29
CA LEU A 153 -3.55 3.76 -13.68
C LEU A 153 -2.43 4.76 -13.89
N PHE A 154 -2.33 5.76 -13.02
CA PHE A 154 -1.26 6.75 -13.06
C PHE A 154 0.12 6.11 -12.95
N SER A 155 0.28 5.15 -12.03
CA SER A 155 1.55 4.43 -11.85
C SER A 155 1.95 3.69 -13.13
N VAL A 156 1.01 3.02 -13.78
CA VAL A 156 1.23 2.28 -15.02
C VAL A 156 1.56 3.21 -16.19
N ASP A 157 0.78 4.26 -16.39
CA ASP A 157 1.00 5.24 -17.47
C ASP A 157 2.35 5.94 -17.32
N LYS A 158 2.78 6.17 -16.08
CA LYS A 158 4.09 6.70 -15.77
C LYS A 158 5.19 5.73 -16.22
N ILE A 159 5.10 4.47 -15.80
CA ILE A 159 6.09 3.45 -16.13
C ILE A 159 6.28 3.27 -17.65
N ILE A 160 5.20 3.32 -18.43
CA ILE A 160 5.27 3.12 -19.89
C ILE A 160 5.94 4.29 -20.60
N LYS A 161 5.82 5.51 -20.06
CA LYS A 161 6.44 6.70 -20.64
C LYS A 161 7.95 6.76 -20.47
N ASP A 162 8.53 5.87 -19.64
CA ASP A 162 9.97 5.78 -19.41
C ASP A 162 10.49 4.36 -19.68
N GLU A 163 10.49 4.01 -20.96
CA GLU A 163 10.80 2.67 -21.49
C GLU A 163 12.21 2.17 -21.13
N ASN A 164 13.13 3.04 -20.74
CA ASN A 164 14.52 2.65 -20.40
C ASN A 164 14.70 2.36 -18.91
N LYS A 165 13.73 2.73 -18.06
CA LYS A 165 13.85 2.60 -16.62
C LYS A 165 13.49 1.22 -16.11
N LEU A 166 14.08 0.84 -14.98
CA LEU A 166 13.61 -0.32 -14.22
C LEU A 166 12.25 0.00 -13.61
N ILE A 167 11.34 -0.95 -13.68
CA ILE A 167 10.06 -0.84 -13.00
C ILE A 167 10.29 -1.06 -11.51
N ASP A 168 9.73 -0.20 -10.68
CA ASP A 168 9.68 -0.47 -9.25
C ASP A 168 8.73 -1.64 -8.96
N LYS A 169 9.32 -2.81 -8.71
CA LYS A 169 8.59 -4.05 -8.42
C LYS A 169 7.65 -3.94 -7.21
N ARG A 170 7.89 -3.01 -6.29
CA ARG A 170 7.07 -2.88 -5.07
C ARG A 170 5.69 -2.34 -5.35
N ALA A 171 5.55 -1.43 -6.30
CA ALA A 171 4.23 -0.93 -6.70
C ALA A 171 3.33 -2.09 -7.14
N PHE A 172 3.89 -3.05 -7.88
CA PHE A 172 3.16 -4.22 -8.36
C PHE A 172 2.92 -5.26 -7.26
N LEU A 173 3.82 -5.38 -6.28
CA LEU A 173 3.56 -6.15 -5.08
C LEU A 173 2.39 -5.55 -4.28
N LEU A 174 2.37 -4.22 -4.11
CA LEU A 174 1.28 -3.52 -3.43
C LEU A 174 -0.05 -3.73 -4.15
N PHE A 175 -0.06 -3.67 -5.48
CA PHE A 175 -1.27 -3.97 -6.25
C PHE A 175 -1.78 -5.38 -5.97
N LEU A 176 -0.89 -6.38 -5.97
CA LEU A 176 -1.24 -7.78 -5.66
C LEU A 176 -1.77 -7.92 -4.23
N GLU A 177 -1.07 -7.38 -3.24
CA GLU A 177 -1.47 -7.47 -1.83
C GLU A 177 -2.83 -6.78 -1.59
N HIS A 178 -3.09 -5.66 -2.26
CA HIS A 178 -4.41 -5.04 -2.26
C HIS A 178 -5.50 -5.98 -2.79
N LYS A 179 -5.25 -6.71 -3.90
CA LYS A 179 -6.22 -7.69 -4.44
C LYS A 179 -6.44 -8.83 -3.45
N LYS A 180 -5.39 -9.39 -2.86
CA LYS A 180 -5.53 -10.47 -1.86
C LYS A 180 -6.33 -10.03 -0.64
N LEU A 181 -6.13 -8.79 -0.18
CA LEU A 181 -6.89 -8.24 0.92
C LEU A 181 -8.37 -8.07 0.55
N MET A 182 -8.66 -7.55 -0.64
CA MET A 182 -10.04 -7.42 -1.12
C MET A 182 -10.72 -8.79 -1.25
N LEU A 183 -10.01 -9.81 -1.77
CA LEU A 183 -10.51 -11.19 -1.79
C LEU A 183 -10.86 -11.70 -0.40
N SER A 184 -9.98 -11.46 0.59
CA SER A 184 -10.21 -11.86 1.98
C SER A 184 -11.45 -11.17 2.57
N ARG A 185 -11.67 -9.90 2.23
CA ARG A 185 -12.87 -9.13 2.64
C ARG A 185 -14.14 -9.68 1.98
N ILE A 186 -14.11 -9.99 0.69
CA ILE A 186 -15.23 -10.62 -0.02
C ILE A 186 -15.57 -11.96 0.63
N ASN A 187 -14.54 -12.79 0.90
CA ASN A 187 -14.72 -14.08 1.55
C ASN A 187 -15.38 -13.92 2.94
N TYR A 188 -14.88 -12.99 3.74
CA TYR A 188 -15.45 -12.68 5.05
C TYR A 188 -16.92 -12.26 4.95
N LEU A 189 -17.27 -11.35 4.03
CA LEU A 189 -18.65 -10.92 3.81
C LEU A 189 -19.56 -12.08 3.37
N ILE A 190 -19.06 -12.98 2.53
CA ILE A 190 -19.82 -14.16 2.10
C ILE A 190 -20.14 -15.09 3.26
N HIS A 191 -19.14 -15.37 4.11
CA HIS A 191 -19.30 -16.29 5.23
C HIS A 191 -20.13 -15.71 6.37
N GLU A 192 -19.86 -14.48 6.79
CA GLU A 192 -20.53 -13.88 7.96
C GLU A 192 -21.96 -13.39 7.65
N ASN A 193 -22.24 -12.93 6.43
CA ASN A 193 -23.60 -12.53 6.04
C ASN A 193 -24.39 -13.65 5.33
N GLY A 194 -23.83 -14.87 5.22
CA GLY A 194 -24.50 -15.99 4.57
C GLY A 194 -24.86 -15.74 3.09
N LEU A 195 -24.09 -14.87 2.41
CA LEU A 195 -24.39 -14.47 1.02
C LEU A 195 -24.13 -15.65 0.09
N LYS A 196 -25.14 -16.04 -0.68
CA LYS A 196 -25.02 -17.10 -1.69
C LYS A 196 -24.47 -16.55 -3.01
N CYS A 197 -23.21 -16.10 -3.01
CA CYS A 197 -22.55 -15.52 -4.19
C CYS A 197 -21.12 -16.03 -4.40
N LYS A 198 -20.94 -17.36 -4.34
CA LYS A 198 -19.63 -18.01 -4.53
C LYS A 198 -18.96 -17.63 -5.86
N HIS A 199 -19.74 -17.35 -6.91
CA HIS A 199 -19.22 -16.92 -8.20
C HIS A 199 -18.48 -15.58 -8.15
N VAL A 200 -18.86 -14.66 -7.26
CA VAL A 200 -18.15 -13.38 -7.04
C VAL A 200 -16.76 -13.66 -6.47
N LEU A 201 -16.68 -14.56 -5.49
CA LEU A 201 -15.40 -14.99 -4.90
C LEU A 201 -14.49 -15.62 -5.95
N GLU A 202 -15.00 -16.60 -6.70
CA GLU A 202 -14.26 -17.30 -7.76
C GLU A 202 -13.80 -16.33 -8.87
N SER A 203 -14.64 -15.35 -9.23
CA SER A 203 -14.27 -14.31 -10.19
C SER A 203 -13.16 -13.41 -9.65
N TYR A 204 -13.24 -13.03 -8.38
CA TYR A 204 -12.22 -12.18 -7.76
C TYR A 204 -10.89 -12.93 -7.52
N GLU A 205 -10.91 -14.24 -7.29
CA GLU A 205 -9.69 -15.06 -7.28
C GLU A 205 -8.93 -14.96 -8.61
N ASN A 206 -9.64 -14.89 -9.73
CA ASN A 206 -9.02 -14.72 -11.05
C ASN A 206 -8.34 -13.34 -11.17
N ILE A 207 -8.89 -12.28 -10.56
CA ILE A 207 -8.22 -10.98 -10.44
C ILE A 207 -6.89 -11.13 -9.68
N VAL A 208 -6.90 -11.81 -8.52
CA VAL A 208 -5.68 -12.03 -7.73
C VAL A 208 -4.61 -12.78 -8.54
N ARG A 209 -4.99 -13.90 -9.19
CA ARG A 209 -4.07 -14.68 -10.05
C ARG A 209 -3.50 -13.84 -11.19
N ARG A 210 -4.32 -12.99 -11.82
CA ARG A 210 -3.89 -12.07 -12.88
C ARG A 210 -2.84 -11.08 -12.36
N PHE A 211 -3.07 -10.47 -11.20
CA PHE A 211 -2.12 -9.53 -10.58
C PHE A 211 -0.82 -10.21 -10.13
N GLU A 212 -0.86 -11.50 -9.76
CA GLU A 212 0.34 -12.28 -9.48
C GLU A 212 1.18 -12.50 -10.76
N ILE A 213 0.53 -12.84 -11.87
CA ILE A 213 1.18 -12.96 -13.19
C ILE A 213 1.80 -11.62 -13.59
N ILE A 214 1.07 -10.51 -13.41
CA ILE A 214 1.56 -9.16 -13.68
C ILE A 214 2.83 -8.87 -12.86
N LYS A 215 2.81 -9.13 -11.54
CA LYS A 215 3.98 -8.93 -10.66
C LYS A 215 5.18 -9.75 -11.14
N ASN A 216 4.98 -11.00 -11.54
CA ASN A 216 6.05 -11.85 -12.09
C ASN A 216 6.58 -11.32 -13.45
N ARG A 217 5.70 -10.80 -14.30
CA ARG A 217 6.09 -10.17 -15.57
C ARG A 217 6.91 -8.89 -15.35
N THR A 218 6.57 -8.09 -14.34
CA THR A 218 7.35 -6.92 -13.94
C THR A 218 8.78 -7.31 -13.55
N LEU A 219 8.95 -8.38 -12.76
CA LEU A 219 10.28 -8.91 -12.45
C LEU A 219 11.02 -9.37 -13.70
N LYS A 220 10.34 -10.10 -14.59
CA LYS A 220 10.91 -10.56 -15.86
C LYS A 220 11.32 -9.39 -16.77
N TYR A 221 10.52 -8.32 -16.84
CA TYR A 221 10.86 -7.11 -17.59
C TYR A 221 12.13 -6.47 -17.03
N ASN A 222 12.26 -6.34 -15.70
CA ASN A 222 13.45 -5.75 -15.09
C ASN A 222 14.75 -6.49 -15.44
N VAL A 223 14.68 -7.80 -15.68
CA VAL A 223 15.83 -8.63 -16.11
C VAL A 223 16.03 -8.56 -17.63
N THR A 224 14.97 -8.71 -18.40
CA THR A 224 15.05 -8.92 -19.87
C THR A 224 14.97 -7.65 -20.70
N LYS A 225 14.43 -6.57 -20.13
CA LYS A 225 14.14 -5.29 -20.81
C LYS A 225 13.30 -5.42 -22.09
N ASN A 226 12.50 -6.48 -22.19
CA ASN A 226 11.64 -6.72 -23.36
C ASN A 226 10.40 -5.82 -23.34
N GLN A 227 10.37 -4.81 -24.21
CA GLN A 227 9.26 -3.84 -24.30
C GLN A 227 7.89 -4.47 -24.60
N LYS A 228 7.83 -5.61 -25.29
CA LYS A 228 6.55 -6.32 -25.50
C LYS A 228 5.93 -6.78 -24.17
N LEU A 229 6.74 -7.00 -23.13
CA LEU A 229 6.22 -7.30 -21.78
C LEU A 229 5.60 -6.07 -21.13
N LEU A 230 6.13 -4.87 -21.38
CA LEU A 230 5.64 -3.62 -20.79
C LEU A 230 4.21 -3.32 -21.25
N PHE A 231 3.96 -3.38 -22.56
CA PHE A 231 2.61 -3.22 -23.12
C PHE A 231 1.65 -4.30 -22.61
N ARG A 232 2.10 -5.56 -22.54
CA ARG A 232 1.28 -6.65 -21.97
C ARG A 232 0.94 -6.41 -20.50
N ILE A 233 1.88 -5.93 -19.68
CA ILE A 233 1.65 -5.61 -18.27
C ILE A 233 0.56 -4.54 -18.17
N ARG A 234 0.65 -3.49 -18.98
CA ARG A 234 -0.35 -2.41 -19.04
C ARG A 234 -1.74 -2.97 -19.35
N ASP A 235 -1.87 -3.67 -20.47
CA ASP A 235 -3.16 -4.13 -20.96
C ASP A 235 -3.81 -5.09 -19.94
N GLN A 236 -3.01 -5.99 -19.35
CA GLN A 236 -3.49 -6.89 -18.30
C GLN A 236 -3.96 -6.14 -17.04
N ILE A 237 -3.32 -5.02 -16.67
CA ILE A 237 -3.79 -4.19 -15.56
C ILE A 237 -5.10 -3.50 -15.93
N LEU A 238 -5.20 -2.89 -17.11
CA LEU A 238 -6.41 -2.21 -17.56
C LEU A 238 -7.61 -3.17 -17.58
N ASP A 239 -7.44 -4.34 -18.20
CA ASP A 239 -8.45 -5.39 -18.23
C ASP A 239 -8.83 -5.84 -16.82
N GLY A 240 -7.83 -6.05 -15.95
CA GLY A 240 -8.06 -6.48 -14.57
C GLY A 240 -8.79 -5.45 -13.72
N LEU A 241 -8.53 -4.15 -13.92
CA LEU A 241 -9.25 -3.07 -13.23
C LEU A 241 -10.68 -2.92 -13.75
N TYR A 242 -10.89 -3.09 -15.05
CA TYR A 242 -12.21 -3.10 -15.66
C TYR A 242 -13.04 -4.28 -15.14
N GLU A 243 -12.51 -5.50 -15.19
CA GLU A 243 -13.15 -6.72 -14.68
C GLU A 243 -13.45 -6.61 -13.17
N GLU A 244 -12.49 -6.11 -12.38
CA GLU A 244 -12.68 -5.85 -10.95
C GLU A 244 -13.87 -4.93 -10.68
N LYS A 245 -14.06 -3.89 -11.49
CA LYS A 245 -15.17 -2.95 -11.31
C LYS A 245 -16.52 -3.66 -11.41
N PHE A 246 -16.73 -4.52 -12.41
CA PHE A 246 -17.98 -5.28 -12.54
C PHE A 246 -18.22 -6.21 -11.35
N ILE A 247 -17.18 -6.92 -10.92
CA ILE A 247 -17.28 -7.88 -9.80
C ILE A 247 -17.64 -7.13 -8.51
N LEU A 248 -17.01 -5.98 -8.25
CA LEU A 248 -17.27 -5.19 -7.05
C LEU A 248 -18.63 -4.46 -7.11
N ASP A 249 -19.06 -3.99 -8.28
CA ASP A 249 -20.40 -3.44 -8.47
C ASP A 249 -21.49 -4.50 -8.22
N GLU A 250 -21.27 -5.74 -8.65
CA GLU A 250 -22.16 -6.86 -8.34
C GLU A 250 -22.17 -7.16 -6.83
N MET A 251 -21.00 -7.22 -6.20
CA MET A 251 -20.89 -7.44 -4.75
C MET A 251 -21.67 -6.39 -3.95
N MET A 252 -21.53 -5.10 -4.31
CA MET A 252 -22.27 -4.02 -3.67
C MET A 252 -23.79 -4.20 -3.79
N LYS A 253 -24.30 -4.62 -4.96
CA LYS A 253 -25.74 -4.89 -5.15
C LYS A 253 -26.24 -6.08 -4.32
N LEU A 254 -25.38 -7.04 -4.01
CA LEU A 254 -25.72 -8.21 -3.21
C LEU A 254 -25.78 -7.89 -1.71
N ILE A 255 -24.88 -7.03 -1.22
CA ILE A 255 -24.85 -6.62 0.20
C ILE A 255 -25.84 -5.50 0.55
N SER A 256 -26.37 -4.78 -0.44
CA SER A 256 -27.39 -3.75 -0.25
C SER A 256 -28.83 -4.29 -0.16
N LYS A 257 -29.03 -5.61 -0.36
CA LYS A 257 -30.34 -6.27 -0.25
C LYS A 257 -30.54 -6.83 1.15
#